data_AF-A0A530Y3V7-F1
#
_entry.id   AF-A0A530Y3V7-F1
#
_cell.length_a   1.000
_cell.length_b   1.000
_cell.length_c   1.000
_cell.angle_alpha   90.00
_cell.angle_beta   90.00
_cell.angle_gamma   90.00
#
_symmetry.space_group_name_H-M   'P 1'
#
loop_
_entity.id
_entity.type
_entity.pdbx_description
1 polymer ?
#
loop_
_entity_poly.entity_id
_entity_poly.type
_entity_poly.pdbx_seq_one_letter_code
_entity_poly.pdbx_strand_id
1 'polypeptide(L)'
;VGNGVHIHFSFVDEAGKPVTYDPARPGGLSSQAGAFCAGVLRHLPGITAMTAASVSSYYRLKPHSWSSSYTWLADRDREASLRICPTVTIGGRDPAPQYNIEYRAADATGNPYLSLATIIRAGLEGLKAKLPTPPLVTGDPTLMSQAERKKLGLVRLPETLPAALDALTADSTV
;
A
#
# COMPACT_ATOMS: atom_id res chain seq x y z
N VAL A 1 2.96 -10.92 -16.95
CA VAL A 1 3.61 -11.01 -15.62
C VAL A 1 4.94 -10.28 -15.69
N GLY A 2 5.30 -9.52 -14.67
CA GLY A 2 6.57 -8.78 -14.59
C GLY A 2 7.18 -8.89 -13.18
N ASN A 3 8.39 -8.36 -12.99
CA ASN A 3 9.08 -8.41 -11.69
C ASN A 3 8.70 -7.19 -10.83
N GLY A 4 8.29 -7.43 -9.59
CA GLY A 4 8.09 -6.40 -8.57
C GLY A 4 9.13 -6.53 -7.46
N VAL A 5 9.32 -5.45 -6.71
CA VAL A 5 10.08 -5.44 -5.45
C VAL A 5 9.08 -5.13 -4.36
N HIS A 6 8.59 -6.15 -3.67
CA HIS A 6 7.60 -5.93 -2.63
C HIS A 6 8.29 -5.48 -1.35
N ILE A 7 7.80 -4.39 -0.76
CA ILE A 7 8.40 -3.78 0.42
C ILE A 7 7.49 -4.08 1.61
N HIS A 8 8.01 -4.81 2.58
CA HIS A 8 7.29 -5.17 3.80
C HIS A 8 7.62 -4.19 4.91
N PHE A 9 6.60 -3.74 5.65
CA PHE A 9 6.79 -2.90 6.81
C PHE A 9 5.84 -3.28 7.95
N SER A 10 6.33 -3.04 9.16
CA SER A 10 5.63 -3.17 10.44
C SER A 10 6.24 -2.16 11.42
N PHE A 11 5.57 -1.98 12.55
CA PHE A 11 5.86 -0.99 13.57
C PHE A 11 6.18 -1.68 14.87
N VAL A 12 7.12 -1.09 15.57
CA VAL A 12 7.43 -1.39 16.96
C VAL A 12 7.28 -0.10 17.78
N ASP A 13 6.92 -0.24 19.04
CA ASP A 13 7.02 0.87 19.98
C ASP A 13 8.47 1.10 20.44
N GLU A 14 8.68 2.07 21.33
CA GLU A 14 9.99 2.41 21.88
C GLU A 14 10.63 1.26 22.68
N ALA A 15 9.82 0.32 23.18
CA ALA A 15 10.27 -0.89 23.88
C ALA A 15 10.55 -2.05 22.92
N GLY A 16 10.38 -1.85 21.61
CA GLY A 16 10.57 -2.88 20.58
C GLY A 16 9.40 -3.85 20.44
N LYS A 17 8.25 -3.59 21.08
CA LYS A 17 7.06 -4.44 20.99
C LYS A 17 6.34 -4.20 19.67
N PRO A 18 5.89 -5.24 18.93
CA PRO A 18 5.09 -5.09 17.73
C PRO A 18 3.76 -4.36 18.01
N VAL A 19 3.45 -3.32 17.22
CA VAL A 19 2.22 -2.51 17.34
C VAL A 19 1.44 -2.37 16.03
N THR A 20 1.79 -3.14 15.00
CA THR A 20 1.02 -3.20 13.74
C THR A 20 -0.26 -4.01 13.88
N TYR A 21 -0.23 -5.07 14.70
CA TYR A 21 -1.36 -5.97 14.89
C TYR A 21 -2.28 -5.51 16.02
N ASP A 22 -3.58 -5.56 15.77
CA ASP A 22 -4.64 -5.37 16.76
C ASP A 22 -5.78 -6.37 16.48
N PRO A 23 -5.97 -7.41 17.32
CA PRO A 23 -6.98 -8.45 17.09
C PRO A 23 -8.42 -7.94 17.13
N ALA A 24 -8.67 -6.77 17.71
CA ALA A 24 -10.02 -6.19 17.79
C ALA A 24 -10.41 -5.40 16.53
N ARG A 25 -9.48 -5.20 15.59
CA ARG A 25 -9.67 -4.36 14.41
C ARG A 25 -9.87 -5.20 13.14
N PRO A 26 -10.58 -4.67 12.12
CA PRO A 26 -10.72 -5.35 10.83
C PRO A 26 -9.36 -5.76 10.24
N GLY A 27 -9.25 -7.03 9.84
CA GLY A 27 -8.03 -7.61 9.28
C GLY A 27 -6.88 -7.78 10.28
N GLY A 28 -7.05 -7.38 11.55
CA GLY A 28 -5.97 -7.34 12.53
C GLY A 28 -5.12 -6.07 12.46
N LEU A 29 -5.53 -5.03 11.74
CA LEU A 29 -4.71 -3.83 11.51
C LEU A 29 -4.94 -2.78 12.61
N SER A 30 -3.89 -2.43 13.36
CA SER A 30 -3.97 -1.39 14.38
C SER A 30 -4.36 -0.03 13.79
N SER A 31 -4.92 0.85 14.62
CA SER A 31 -5.34 2.19 14.18
C SER A 31 -4.17 3.01 13.63
N GLN A 32 -3.00 2.93 14.27
CA GLN A 32 -1.77 3.62 13.84
C GLN A 32 -1.27 3.09 12.49
N ALA A 33 -1.15 1.77 12.34
CA ALA A 33 -0.76 1.16 11.08
C ALA A 33 -1.77 1.44 9.97
N GLY A 34 -3.07 1.46 10.30
CA GLY A 34 -4.13 1.85 9.39
C GLY A 34 -4.03 3.30 8.91
N ALA A 35 -3.77 4.25 9.81
CA ALA A 35 -3.57 5.65 9.45
C ALA A 35 -2.34 5.83 8.54
N PHE A 36 -1.24 5.11 8.81
CA PHE A 36 -0.08 5.10 7.94
C PHE A 36 -0.43 4.54 6.55
N CYS A 37 -1.15 3.41 6.48
CA CYS A 37 -1.61 2.85 5.21
C CYS A 37 -2.50 3.83 4.43
N ALA A 38 -3.37 4.58 5.11
CA ALA A 38 -4.18 5.62 4.48
C ALA A 38 -3.32 6.73 3.84
N GLY A 39 -2.26 7.17 4.52
CA GLY A 39 -1.29 8.12 3.97
C GLY A 39 -0.59 7.57 2.74
N VAL A 40 -0.09 6.33 2.82
CA VAL A 40 0.54 5.67 1.66
C VAL A 40 -0.43 5.56 0.47
N LEU A 41 -1.69 5.16 0.69
CA LEU A 41 -2.67 5.05 -0.40
C LEU A 41 -3.07 6.40 -1.00
N ARG A 42 -3.14 7.45 -0.18
CA ARG A 42 -3.44 8.82 -0.63
C ARG A 42 -2.38 9.32 -1.60
N HIS A 43 -1.11 9.13 -1.26
CA HIS A 43 0.03 9.61 -2.04
C HIS A 43 0.51 8.60 -3.09
N LEU A 44 -0.11 7.41 -3.13
CA LEU A 44 0.31 6.29 -3.97
C LEU A 44 0.49 6.68 -5.46
N PRO A 45 -0.42 7.44 -6.09
CA PRO A 45 -0.23 7.85 -7.47
C PRO A 45 1.09 8.60 -7.71
N GLY A 46 1.47 9.53 -6.84
CA GLY A 46 2.72 10.30 -6.97
C GLY A 46 3.96 9.46 -6.66
N ILE A 47 3.95 8.71 -5.55
CA ILE A 47 5.13 7.93 -5.14
C ILE A 47 5.47 6.80 -6.13
N THR A 48 4.54 6.36 -6.99
CA THR A 48 4.87 5.40 -8.06
C THR A 48 5.93 5.92 -9.03
N ALA A 49 6.07 7.23 -9.20
CA ALA A 49 7.18 7.80 -9.99
C ALA A 49 8.56 7.48 -9.39
N MET A 50 8.64 7.23 -8.08
CA MET A 50 9.87 6.88 -7.37
C MET A 50 10.02 5.37 -7.13
N THR A 51 8.91 4.68 -6.84
CA THR A 51 8.93 3.24 -6.55
C THR A 51 8.90 2.37 -7.81
N ALA A 52 8.44 2.93 -8.93
CA ALA A 52 8.27 2.28 -10.23
C ALA A 52 8.75 3.26 -11.33
N ALA A 53 10.05 3.57 -11.28
CA ALA A 53 10.64 4.78 -11.85
C ALA A 53 11.02 4.69 -13.35
N SER A 54 10.56 3.67 -14.07
CA SER A 54 10.84 3.49 -15.50
C SER A 54 9.56 3.42 -16.32
N VAL A 55 9.65 3.72 -17.62
CA VAL A 55 8.53 3.53 -18.56
C VAL A 55 8.03 2.08 -18.53
N SER A 56 8.94 1.10 -18.43
CA SER A 56 8.59 -0.32 -18.43
C SER A 56 7.81 -0.75 -17.17
N SER A 57 7.95 -0.02 -16.06
CA SER A 57 7.21 -0.26 -14.81
C SER A 57 5.70 -0.23 -15.01
N TYR A 58 5.21 0.67 -15.87
CA TYR A 58 3.78 0.90 -16.07
C TYR A 58 3.12 -0.19 -16.94
N TYR A 59 3.91 -0.98 -17.67
CA TYR A 59 3.41 -2.21 -18.30
C TYR A 59 3.04 -3.29 -17.28
N ARG A 60 3.64 -3.21 -16.07
CA ARG A 60 3.32 -4.08 -14.94
C ARG A 60 2.08 -3.57 -14.21
N LEU A 61 2.01 -2.27 -13.87
CA LEU A 61 0.96 -1.61 -13.05
C LEU A 61 -0.43 -1.52 -13.72
N LYS A 62 -0.96 -2.67 -14.11
CA LYS A 62 -2.26 -2.85 -14.75
C LYS A 62 -3.03 -4.00 -14.10
N PRO A 63 -4.36 -4.05 -14.27
CA PRO A 63 -5.15 -5.17 -13.76
C PRO A 63 -4.70 -6.53 -14.30
N HIS A 64 -4.94 -7.60 -13.53
CA HIS A 64 -4.70 -8.99 -13.92
C HIS A 64 -3.24 -9.32 -14.28
N SER A 65 -2.29 -8.59 -13.71
CA SER A 65 -0.85 -8.82 -13.89
C SER A 65 -0.16 -9.35 -12.62
N TRP A 66 -0.94 -9.62 -11.57
CA TRP A 66 -0.48 -9.87 -10.19
C TRP A 66 0.30 -8.70 -9.58
N SER A 67 0.08 -7.49 -10.10
CA SER A 67 0.57 -6.24 -9.54
C SER A 67 -0.56 -5.36 -9.01
N SER A 68 -0.16 -4.18 -8.53
CA SER A 68 -1.04 -3.10 -8.12
C SER A 68 -1.57 -2.31 -9.32
N SER A 69 -2.86 -1.98 -9.32
CA SER A 69 -3.49 -1.13 -10.35
C SER A 69 -4.41 -0.04 -9.79
N TYR A 70 -4.85 -0.16 -8.54
CA TYR A 70 -5.68 0.83 -7.83
C TYR A 70 -5.07 1.21 -6.47
N THR A 71 -5.52 2.29 -5.85
CA THR A 71 -5.20 2.65 -4.46
C THR A 71 -6.07 1.86 -3.48
N TRP A 72 -5.59 0.73 -2.96
CA TRP A 72 -6.40 -0.14 -2.11
C TRP A 72 -5.59 -1.01 -1.14
N LEU A 73 -6.24 -1.31 -0.02
CA LEU A 73 -5.80 -2.20 1.05
C LEU A 73 -6.69 -3.46 1.04
N ALA A 74 -6.08 -4.63 1.11
CA ALA A 74 -6.83 -5.89 1.18
C ALA A 74 -6.15 -6.93 2.07
N ASP A 75 -6.95 -7.85 2.62
CA ASP A 75 -6.46 -8.99 3.38
C ASP A 75 -6.00 -10.09 2.42
N ARG A 76 -4.70 -10.42 2.48
CA ARG A 76 -4.03 -11.49 1.71
C ARG A 76 -4.09 -11.40 0.18
N ASP A 77 -4.73 -10.39 -0.40
CA ASP A 77 -4.94 -10.26 -1.85
C ASP A 77 -3.65 -9.97 -2.64
N ARG A 78 -3.50 -10.73 -3.73
CA ARG A 78 -2.45 -10.70 -4.76
C ARG A 78 -2.23 -9.36 -5.46
N GLU A 79 -3.31 -8.62 -5.68
CA GLU A 79 -3.34 -7.46 -6.58
C GLU A 79 -3.52 -6.15 -5.81
N ALA A 80 -3.64 -6.24 -4.49
CA ALA A 80 -3.67 -5.09 -3.59
C ALA A 80 -2.43 -4.20 -3.76
N SER A 81 -2.58 -2.90 -3.53
CA SER A 81 -1.42 -2.00 -3.42
C SER A 81 -0.75 -2.11 -2.07
N LEU A 82 -1.56 -2.24 -1.03
CA LEU A 82 -1.16 -2.64 0.30
C LEU A 82 -1.85 -3.94 0.65
N ARG A 83 -1.08 -4.96 1.00
CA ARG A 83 -1.61 -6.28 1.36
C ARG A 83 -1.28 -6.58 2.81
N ILE A 84 -2.28 -6.98 3.59
CA ILE A 84 -2.04 -7.62 4.88
C ILE A 84 -1.51 -9.03 4.60
N CYS A 85 -0.28 -9.30 5.02
CA CYS A 85 0.36 -10.60 4.80
C CYS A 85 -0.33 -11.72 5.60
N PRO A 86 -0.33 -12.96 5.09
CA PRO A 86 -0.77 -14.10 5.89
C PRO A 86 0.15 -14.30 7.10
N THR A 87 -0.45 -14.65 8.23
CA THR A 87 0.25 -15.02 9.47
C THR A 87 0.03 -16.49 9.82
N VAL A 88 0.97 -17.09 10.53
CA VAL A 88 0.91 -18.48 11.03
C VAL A 88 0.45 -18.48 12.49
N THR A 89 -0.78 -18.91 12.75
CA THR A 89 -1.35 -19.02 14.10
C THR A 89 -1.43 -20.47 14.61
N ILE A 90 -0.93 -21.42 13.83
CA ILE A 90 -0.88 -22.85 14.19
C ILE A 90 -0.15 -23.01 15.52
N GLY A 91 -0.75 -23.76 16.45
CA GLY A 91 -0.20 -23.98 17.78
C GLY A 91 -0.32 -22.78 18.74
N GLY A 92 -1.26 -21.86 18.47
CA GLY A 92 -1.48 -20.68 19.33
C GLY A 92 -0.38 -19.63 19.22
N ARG A 93 0.39 -19.65 18.13
CA ARG A 93 1.44 -18.65 17.88
C ARG A 93 0.85 -17.26 17.75
N ASP A 94 1.45 -16.31 18.46
CA ASP A 94 1.09 -14.90 18.36
C ASP A 94 1.33 -14.40 16.92
N PRO A 95 0.31 -13.85 16.25
CA PRO A 95 0.49 -13.24 14.93
C PRO A 95 1.25 -11.91 14.98
N ALA A 96 1.31 -11.20 16.12
CA ALA A 96 1.85 -9.85 16.18
C ALA A 96 3.30 -9.69 15.68
N PRO A 97 4.26 -10.58 16.00
CA PRO A 97 5.65 -10.45 15.54
C PRO A 97 5.86 -10.66 14.04
N GLN A 98 4.91 -11.32 13.36
CA GLN A 98 4.95 -11.64 11.93
C GLN A 98 3.99 -10.78 11.09
N TYR A 99 3.17 -9.96 11.75
CA TYR A 99 2.14 -9.17 11.10
C TYR A 99 2.76 -8.00 10.32
N ASN A 100 2.70 -8.07 9.00
CA ASN A 100 3.33 -7.10 8.10
C ASN A 100 2.37 -6.64 7.02
N ILE A 101 2.55 -5.40 6.59
CA ILE A 101 1.93 -4.85 5.40
C ILE A 101 2.94 -4.91 4.25
N GLU A 102 2.50 -5.39 3.10
CA GLU A 102 3.29 -5.51 1.87
C GLU A 102 2.84 -4.43 0.88
N TYR A 103 3.75 -3.51 0.54
CA TYR A 103 3.61 -2.58 -0.57
C TYR A 103 4.04 -3.25 -1.88
N ARG A 104 3.14 -3.25 -2.88
CA ARG A 104 3.30 -4.06 -4.11
C ARG A 104 3.49 -3.23 -5.39
N ALA A 105 3.33 -1.90 -5.31
CA ALA A 105 3.48 -0.96 -6.41
C ALA A 105 4.94 -0.49 -6.64
N ALA A 106 5.92 -1.37 -6.36
CA ALA A 106 7.35 -1.11 -6.54
C ALA A 106 7.98 -2.15 -7.48
N ASP A 107 9.05 -1.76 -8.18
CA ASP A 107 9.91 -2.66 -8.95
C ASP A 107 11.39 -2.24 -8.88
N ALA A 108 12.25 -3.06 -9.48
CA ALA A 108 13.71 -2.92 -9.37
C ALA A 108 14.29 -1.72 -10.14
N THR A 109 13.45 -0.92 -10.83
CA THR A 109 13.89 0.31 -11.48
C THR A 109 13.91 1.49 -10.52
N GLY A 110 13.16 1.41 -9.41
CA GLY A 110 13.16 2.41 -8.36
C GLY A 110 14.44 2.39 -7.54
N ASN A 111 14.92 3.57 -7.13
CA ASN A 111 16.02 3.66 -6.17
C ASN A 111 15.50 3.19 -4.79
N PRO A 112 16.14 2.21 -4.12
CA PRO A 112 15.64 1.66 -2.86
C PRO A 112 15.57 2.70 -1.74
N TYR A 113 16.48 3.66 -1.69
CA TYR A 113 16.47 4.74 -0.70
C TYR A 113 15.27 5.67 -0.91
N LEU A 114 15.03 6.09 -2.16
CA LEU A 114 13.88 6.94 -2.49
C LEU A 114 12.57 6.21 -2.27
N SER A 115 12.50 4.91 -2.61
CA SER A 115 11.32 4.08 -2.41
C SER A 115 10.93 4.00 -0.93
N LEU A 116 11.90 3.74 -0.05
CA LEU A 116 11.65 3.71 1.40
C LEU A 116 11.30 5.11 1.93
N ALA A 117 12.03 6.14 1.51
CA ALA A 117 11.81 7.51 1.97
C ALA A 117 10.39 8.01 1.63
N THR A 118 9.90 7.78 0.41
CA THR A 118 8.57 8.25 -0.01
C THR A 118 7.45 7.47 0.67
N ILE A 119 7.58 6.14 0.83
CA ILE A 119 6.61 5.33 1.57
C ILE A 119 6.52 5.79 3.04
N ILE A 120 7.67 5.97 3.70
CA ILE A 120 7.72 6.46 5.09
C ILE A 120 7.11 7.86 5.19
N ARG A 121 7.49 8.77 4.30
CA ARG A 121 6.97 10.14 4.27
C ARG A 121 5.46 10.18 4.11
N ALA A 122 4.93 9.43 3.13
CA ALA A 122 3.49 9.34 2.87
C ALA A 122 2.73 8.78 4.08
N GLY A 123 3.24 7.71 4.69
CA GLY A 123 2.59 7.12 5.85
C GLY A 123 2.69 7.98 7.11
N LEU A 124 3.78 8.72 7.31
CA LEU A 124 3.90 9.70 8.38
C LEU A 124 2.91 10.86 8.22
N GLU A 125 2.58 11.28 6.99
CA GLU A 125 1.48 12.23 6.76
C GLU A 125 0.16 11.65 7.26
N GLY A 126 -0.15 10.40 6.92
CA GLY A 126 -1.37 9.74 7.35
C GLY A 126 -1.52 9.65 8.87
N LEU A 127 -0.41 9.38 9.58
CA LEU A 127 -0.36 9.43 11.04
C LEU A 127 -0.60 10.84 11.59
N LYS A 128 0.09 11.86 11.04
CA LYS A 128 -0.05 13.27 11.47
C LYS A 128 -1.47 13.79 11.25
N ALA A 129 -2.07 13.47 10.11
CA ALA A 129 -3.43 13.85 9.76
C ALA A 129 -4.50 12.97 10.42
N LYS A 130 -4.10 11.96 11.21
CA LYS A 130 -4.99 11.01 11.92
C LYS A 130 -6.02 10.40 10.97
N LEU A 131 -5.57 9.96 9.80
CA LEU A 131 -6.47 9.42 8.80
C LEU A 131 -7.18 8.15 9.29
N PRO A 132 -8.46 7.96 8.93
CA PRO A 132 -9.14 6.72 9.23
C PRO A 132 -8.45 5.56 8.49
N THR A 133 -8.46 4.39 9.12
CA THR A 133 -7.99 3.16 8.47
C THR A 133 -8.77 2.94 7.16
N PRO A 134 -8.10 2.68 6.01
CA PRO A 134 -8.78 2.40 4.76
C PRO A 134 -9.68 1.16 4.90
N PRO A 135 -10.81 1.10 4.19
CA PRO A 135 -11.62 -0.11 4.17
C PRO A 135 -10.79 -1.26 3.60
N LEU A 136 -10.99 -2.46 4.15
CA LEU A 136 -10.53 -3.68 3.50
C LEU A 136 -11.44 -3.96 2.31
N VAL A 137 -10.83 -4.01 1.13
CA VAL A 137 -11.55 -4.26 -0.10
C VAL A 137 -11.35 -5.71 -0.52
N THR A 138 -12.44 -6.34 -0.95
CA THR A 138 -12.46 -7.73 -1.41
C THR A 138 -13.01 -7.77 -2.84
N GLY A 139 -12.44 -8.64 -3.67
CA GLY A 139 -12.81 -8.76 -5.08
C GLY A 139 -12.04 -7.80 -5.98
N ASP A 140 -12.31 -7.88 -7.28
CA ASP A 140 -11.56 -7.16 -8.30
C ASP A 140 -12.11 -5.74 -8.51
N PRO A 141 -11.31 -4.67 -8.27
CA PRO A 141 -11.73 -3.29 -8.51
C PRO A 141 -12.16 -2.99 -9.96
N THR A 142 -11.71 -3.77 -10.95
CA THR A 142 -12.11 -3.59 -12.36
C THR A 142 -13.55 -4.00 -12.62
N LEU A 143 -14.08 -4.92 -11.82
CA LEU A 143 -15.47 -5.39 -11.92
C LEU A 143 -16.44 -4.48 -11.16
N MET A 144 -15.93 -3.54 -10.37
CA MET A 144 -16.73 -2.59 -9.61
C MET A 144 -17.20 -1.43 -10.51
N SER A 145 -18.44 -1.02 -10.30
CA SER A 145 -18.98 0.21 -10.88
C SER A 145 -18.16 1.42 -10.42
N GLN A 146 -18.26 2.52 -11.17
CA GLN A 146 -17.60 3.77 -10.79
C GLN A 146 -18.10 4.29 -9.43
N ALA A 147 -19.37 4.10 -9.12
CA ALA A 147 -19.98 4.50 -7.86
C ALA A 147 -19.41 3.70 -6.67
N GLU A 148 -19.24 2.39 -6.83
CA GLU A 148 -18.63 1.52 -5.81
C GLU A 148 -17.18 1.89 -5.57
N ARG A 149 -16.40 2.08 -6.64
CA ARG A 149 -15.00 2.54 -6.54
C ARG A 149 -14.89 3.86 -5.81
N LYS A 150 -15.74 4.85 -6.15
CA LYS A 150 -15.77 6.15 -5.48
C LYS A 150 -16.13 6.03 -3.99
N LYS A 151 -17.12 5.19 -3.65
CA LYS A 151 -17.52 4.94 -2.25
C LYS A 151 -16.39 4.33 -1.43
N LEU A 152 -15.59 3.46 -2.04
CA LEU A 152 -14.45 2.79 -1.41
C LEU A 152 -13.14 3.60 -1.46
N GLY A 153 -13.13 4.76 -2.14
CA GLY A 153 -11.94 5.59 -2.30
C GLY A 153 -10.89 4.99 -3.25
N LEU A 154 -11.31 4.15 -4.20
CA LEU A 154 -10.41 3.47 -5.14
C LEU A 154 -10.08 4.40 -6.31
N VAL A 155 -8.80 4.74 -6.44
CA VAL A 155 -8.25 5.55 -7.53
C VAL A 155 -7.37 4.68 -8.41
N ARG A 156 -7.51 4.78 -9.74
CA ARG A 156 -6.64 4.08 -10.70
C ARG A 156 -5.22 4.67 -10.60
N LEU A 157 -4.20 3.82 -10.48
CA LEU A 157 -2.80 4.25 -10.53
C LEU A 157 -2.46 4.84 -11.91
N PRO A 158 -1.48 5.76 -11.99
CA PRO A 158 -1.00 6.26 -13.27
C PRO A 158 -0.61 5.12 -14.22
N GLU A 159 -0.95 5.26 -15.49
CA GLU A 159 -0.72 4.22 -16.50
C GLU A 159 0.56 4.48 -17.32
N THR A 160 1.22 5.61 -17.07
CA THR A 160 2.45 6.04 -17.72
C THR A 160 3.33 6.79 -16.74
N LEU A 161 4.66 6.78 -16.99
CA LEU A 161 5.62 7.54 -16.19
C LEU A 161 5.33 9.05 -16.18
N PRO A 162 5.00 9.71 -17.32
CA PRO A 162 4.60 11.12 -17.30
C PRO A 162 3.41 11.40 -16.37
N ALA A 163 2.36 10.57 -16.41
CA ALA A 163 1.19 10.74 -15.54
C ALA A 163 1.54 10.56 -14.05
N ALA A 164 2.51 9.70 -13.71
CA ALA A 164 3.00 9.56 -12.35
C ALA A 164 3.85 10.76 -11.91
N LEU A 165 4.65 11.33 -12.80
CA LEU A 165 5.42 12.56 -12.55
C LEU A 165 4.50 13.78 -12.36
N ASP A 166 3.43 13.87 -13.14
CA ASP A 166 2.40 14.89 -12.96
C ASP A 166 1.71 14.74 -11.59
N ALA A 167 1.36 13.50 -11.22
CA ALA A 167 0.78 13.20 -9.90
C ALA A 167 1.74 13.52 -8.75
N LEU A 168 3.04 13.24 -8.91
CA LEU A 168 4.07 13.60 -7.95
C LEU A 168 4.20 15.13 -7.81
N THR A 169 4.25 15.85 -8.93
CA THR A 169 4.40 17.33 -8.93
C THR A 169 3.18 18.02 -8.33
N ALA A 170 1.98 17.44 -8.48
CA ALA A 170 0.75 17.94 -7.88
C ALA A 170 0.62 17.61 -6.38
N ASP A 171 1.46 16.71 -5.85
CA ASP A 171 1.44 16.32 -4.45
C ASP A 171 2.39 17.22 -3.63
N SER A 172 1.83 18.03 -2.73
CA SER A 172 2.63 18.92 -1.89
C SER A 172 3.30 18.22 -0.71
N THR A 173 2.98 16.93 -0.50
CA THR A 173 3.61 16.13 0.54
C THR A 173 4.81 15.40 -0.02
N VAL A 174 4.62 14.45 -0.92
CA VAL A 174 5.70 13.51 -1.33
C VAL A 174 6.57 14.02 -2.46
#